data_AF-R9JBX0-F1
#
_entry.id   AF-R9JBX0-F1
#
_cell.length_a   1.000
_cell.length_b   1.000
_cell.length_c   1.000
_cell.angle_alpha   90.00
_cell.angle_beta   90.00
_cell.angle_gamma   90.00
#
_symmetry.space_group_name_H-M   'P 1'
#
loop_
_entity.id
_entity.type
_entity.pdbx_description
1 polymer ?
#
loop_
_entity_poly.entity_id
_entity_poly.type
_entity_poly.pdbx_seq_one_letter_code
_entity_poly.pdbx_strand_id
1 'polypeptide(L)' 'MIKNYQILKEQINYSIENSSLDIGAAYFIMKDIMNNLEHLYYAQINKECLENAENNEREKKDEADNAEK' A
#
# COMPACT_ATOMS: atom_id res chain seq x y z
N MET A 1 6.40 3.87 12.87
CA MET A 1 6.23 4.24 11.44
C MET A 1 7.20 5.33 10.98
N ILE A 2 7.25 6.52 11.61
CA ILE A 2 8.09 7.65 11.15
C ILE A 2 9.61 7.33 11.15
N LYS A 3 10.13 6.65 12.19
CA LYS A 3 11.54 6.24 12.25
C LYS A 3 11.96 5.31 11.11
N ASN A 4 11.11 4.35 10.74
CA ASN A 4 11.44 3.41 9.66
C ASN A 4 11.47 4.10 8.30
N TYR A 5 10.61 5.10 8.09
CA TYR A 5 10.63 5.91 6.88
C TYR A 5 11.89 6.79 6.79
N GLN A 6 12.32 7.40 7.90
CA GLN A 6 13.55 8.19 7.93
C GLN A 6 14.80 7.34 7.65
N ILE A 7 14.89 6.15 8.25
CA ILE A 7 15.99 5.21 8.02
C ILE A 7 16.03 4.75 6.56
N LEU A 8 14.86 4.41 5.99
CA LEU A 8 14.76 4.01 4.59
C LEU A 8 15.22 5.12 3.64
N LYS A 9 14.80 6.37 3.92
CA LYS A 9 15.21 7.55 3.15
C LYS A 9 16.72 7.77 3.19
N GLU A 10 17.35 7.64 4.36
CA GLU A 10 18.81 7.75 4.49
C GLU A 10 19.54 6.64 3.73
N GLN A 11 19.07 5.39 3.80
CA GLN A 11 19.68 4.27 3.08
C GLN A 11 19.60 4.44 1.56
N ILE A 12 18.48 4.94 1.05
CA ILE A 12 18.30 5.26 -0.36
C ILE A 12 19.28 6.37 -0.75
N ASN A 13 19.32 7.49 -0.02
CA ASN A 13 20.22 8.59 -0.34
C ASN A 13 21.70 8.16 -0.33
N TYR A 14 22.11 7.42 0.70
CA TYR A 14 23.47 6.87 0.78
C TYR A 14 23.78 5.95 -0.40
N SER A 15 22.84 5.09 -0.79
CA SER A 15 23.04 4.17 -1.92
C SER A 15 23.14 4.94 -3.24
N ILE A 16 22.38 6.02 -3.42
CA ILE A 16 22.42 6.88 -4.60
C ILE A 16 23.75 7.64 -4.67
N GLU A 17 24.20 8.24 -3.56
CA GLU A 17 25.46 8.99 -3.51
C GLU A 17 26.70 8.11 -3.77
N ASN A 18 26.66 6.84 -3.35
CA ASN A 18 27.77 5.89 -3.52
C ASN A 18 27.66 5.02 -4.78
N SER A 19 26.46 4.86 -5.33
CA SER A 19 26.32 4.31 -6.67
C SER A 19 26.75 5.40 -7.64
N SER A 20 27.63 5.10 -8.59
CA SER A 20 27.99 6.05 -9.66
C SER A 20 26.81 6.35 -10.62
N LEU A 21 25.56 6.13 -10.18
CA LEU A 21 24.35 6.55 -10.85
C LEU A 21 24.27 8.07 -10.84
N ASP A 22 23.75 8.60 -11.94
CA ASP A 22 23.25 9.95 -11.97
C ASP A 22 22.15 10.12 -10.91
N ILE A 23 22.35 11.06 -9.98
CA ILE A 23 21.40 11.41 -8.91
C ILE A 23 20.01 11.71 -9.47
N GLY A 24 19.94 12.34 -10.66
CA GLY A 24 18.68 12.58 -11.36
C GLY A 24 18.00 11.27 -11.78
N ALA A 25 18.74 10.33 -12.37
CA ALA A 25 18.20 9.03 -12.75
C ALA A 25 17.69 8.25 -11.53
N ALA A 26 18.44 8.25 -10.44
CA ALA A 26 18.03 7.59 -9.22
C ALA A 26 16.78 8.23 -8.58
N TYR A 27 16.67 9.55 -8.63
CA TYR A 27 15.47 10.26 -8.18
C TYR A 27 14.22 9.86 -9.01
N PHE A 28 14.35 9.76 -10.33
CA PHE A 28 13.26 9.32 -11.20
C PHE A 28 12.84 7.88 -10.92
N ILE A 29 13.80 6.96 -10.77
CA ILE A 29 13.52 5.57 -10.41
C ILE A 29 12.79 5.49 -9.07
N MET A 30 13.26 6.23 -8.06
CA MET A 30 12.64 6.23 -6.75
C MET A 30 11.22 6.80 -6.78
N LYS A 31 10.99 7.85 -7.59
CA LYS A 31 9.67 8.44 -7.80
C LYS A 31 8.71 7.44 -8.45
N ASP A 32 9.16 6.71 -9.47
CA ASP A 32 8.33 5.70 -10.13
C ASP A 32 7.99 4.53 -9.20
N ILE A 33 8.95 4.07 -8.40
CA ILE A 33 8.73 3.04 -7.38
C ILE A 33 7.70 3.51 -6.35
N MET A 34 7.85 4.73 -5.82
CA MET A 34 6.91 5.29 -4.85
C MET A 34 5.50 5.44 -5.42
N ASN A 35 5.37 5.92 -6.67
CA ASN A 35 4.08 6.07 -7.32
C ASN A 35 3.38 4.71 -7.51
N ASN A 36 4.13 3.67 -7.91
CA ASN A 36 3.58 2.32 -8.04
C ASN A 36 3.16 1.72 -6.69
N LEU A 37 3.96 1.94 -5.63
CA LEU A 37 3.62 1.51 -4.27
C LEU A 37 2.34 2.18 -3.77
N GLU A 38 2.16 3.48 -4.04
CA GLU A 38 0.97 4.22 -3.66
C GLU A 38 -0.28 3.67 -4.36
N HIS A 39 -0.20 3.41 -5.67
CA HIS A 39 -1.30 2.78 -6.40
C HIS A 39 -1.65 1.39 -5.87
N LEU A 40 -0.64 0.56 -5.55
CA LEU A 40 -0.86 -0.76 -4.96
C LEU A 40 -1.52 -0.68 -3.59
N TYR A 41 -1.10 0.27 -2.76
CA TYR A 41 -1.67 0.50 -1.43
C TYR A 41 -3.17 0.84 -1.51
N TYR A 42 -3.55 1.80 -2.36
CA TYR A 42 -4.96 2.15 -2.54
C TYR A 42 -5.78 1.03 -3.18
N ALA A 43 -5.20 0.29 -4.13
CA ALA A 43 -5.87 -0.87 -4.72
C ALA A 43 -6.15 -1.96 -3.66
N GLN A 44 -5.21 -2.18 -2.74
CA GLN A 44 -5.39 -3.13 -1.66
C GLN A 44 -6.45 -2.67 -0.65
N ILE A 45 -6.45 -1.40 -0.24
CA ILE A 45 -7.52 -0.85 0.61
C ILE A 45 -8.88 -1.00 -0.07
N ASN A 46 -8.99 -0.67 -1.35
CA ASN A 46 -10.25 -0.80 -2.07
C ASN A 46 -10.74 -2.26 -2.10
N LYS A 47 -9.82 -3.20 -2.29
CA LYS A 47 -10.14 -4.63 -2.23
C LYS A 47 -10.62 -5.05 -0.85
N GLU A 48 -9.93 -4.65 0.22
CA GLU A 48 -10.33 -4.94 1.60
C GLU A 48 -11.69 -4.31 1.94
N CYS A 49 -11.96 -3.09 1.48
CA CYS A 49 -13.27 -2.45 1.66
C CYS A 49 -14.41 -3.20 0.94
N LEU A 50 -14.17 -3.66 -0.30
CA LEU A 50 -15.15 -4.44 -1.05
C LEU A 50 -15.40 -5.80 -0.39
N GLU A 51 -14.35 -6.51 0.01
CA GLU A 51 -14.47 -7.80 0.71
C GLU A 51 -15.23 -7.64 2.04
N ASN A 52 -14.96 -6.56 2.80
CA ASN A 52 -15.67 -6.27 4.03
C ASN A 52 -17.14 -5.88 3.79
N ALA A 53 -17.44 -5.18 2.69
CA ALA A 53 -18.82 -4.86 2.31
C ALA A 53 -19.59 -6.14 1.92
N GLU A 54 -18.98 -7.02 1.12
CA GLU A 54 -19.57 -8.29 0.72
C GLU A 54 -19.78 -9.24 1.91
N ASN A 55 -18.84 -9.32 2.84
CA ASN A 55 -18.97 -10.15 4.03
C ASN A 55 -20.07 -9.64 4.97
N ASN A 56 -20.16 -8.31 5.19
CA ASN A 56 -21.24 -7.72 5.97
C ASN A 56 -22.64 -7.95 5.35
N GLU A 57 -22.75 -7.99 4.02
CA GLU A 57 -24.01 -8.31 3.35
C GLU A 57 -24.38 -9.80 3.45
N ARG A 58 -23.39 -10.71 3.48
CA ARG A 58 -23.61 -12.15 3.69
C ARG A 58 -24.04 -12.45 5.13
N GLU A 59 -23.36 -11.88 6.12
CA GLU A 59 -23.70 -12.06 7.54
C GLU A 59 -25.13 -11.55 7.84
N LYS A 60 -25.54 -10.42 7.27
CA LYS A 60 -26.91 -9.90 7.42
C LYS A 60 -27.99 -10.80 6.80
N LYS A 61 -27.66 -11.54 5.74
CA LYS A 61 -28.60 -12.50 5.13
C LYS A 61 -28.72 -13.77 5.96
N ASP A 62 -27.62 -14.27 6.51
CA ASP A 62 -27.61 -15.47 7.36
C ASP A 62 -28.30 -15.22 8.73
N GLU A 63 -28.25 -14.00 9.26
CA GLU A 63 -29.00 -13.62 10.47
C GLU A 63 -30.52 -13.51 10.22
N ALA A 64 -30.93 -13.01 9.05
CA ALA A 64 -32.35 -12.91 8.69
C ALA A 64 -32.98 -14.29 8.46
N ASP A 65 -32.26 -15.23 7.84
CA ASP A 65 -32.77 -16.57 7.52
C ASP A 65 -32.85 -17.49 8.77
N ASN A 66 -32.05 -17.20 9.80
CA ASN A 66 -32.14 -17.89 11.11
C ASN A 66 -33.16 -17.28 12.07
N ALA A 67 -33.59 -16.03 11.87
CA ALA A 67 -34.60 -15.39 12.71
C ALA A 67 -36.05 -15.75 12.33
N GLU A 68 -36.28 -16.35 11.15
CA GLU A 68 -37.58 -16.79 10.65
C GLU A 68 -37.89 -18.29 10.87
N LYS A 69 -37.03 -19.04 11.58
CA LYS A 69 -37.25 -20.43 12.03
C LYS A 69 -37.60 -20.52 13.50
#